data_AF-A0A527ZUT8-F1
#
_entry.id   AF-A0A527ZUT8-F1
#
_cell.length_a   1.000
_cell.length_b   1.000
_cell.length_c   1.000
_cell.angle_alpha   90.00
_cell.angle_beta   90.00
_cell.angle_gamma   90.00
#
_symmetry.space_group_name_H-M   'P 1'
#
loop_
_entity.id
_entity.type
_entity.pdbx_description
1 polymer ?
#
loop_
_entity_poly.entity_id
_entity_poly.type
_entity_poly.pdbx_seq_one_letter_code
_entity_poly.pdbx_strand_id
1 'polypeptide(L)'
;MDRVQRRMAAILVADVVGYSRLIGRDEEGTLATLRAYRLIIDRLIVHHEGRVFGSAGDSVIAEFASPVEALRCATEIQLEIDRQNADLPEPGRLRFRIGINLGDVVVEGDNLMGDGVNVAARLEPLSRPGGICVSEAIYAQARDRLSLDFIDLGEHKVKNIARPVHVYRVPLASEEQVRSPFRGLDVFEFENADLFFGRARAIAACTERLEQLAANGKAFLLIYGMSGSGKSSLLRAGLMPSITRPGAVVGISLWRRCLIRPSEGPDAVASLTAGLLREGALPELLALELPAAELTQLCRSAPDRALTLIRQALGKAATAAGSVLSQIRLLIAIDQTEELFTTEKEPASREALVRLLAAFAGSGLVWVIATI
;
A
#
# COMPACT_ATOMS: atom_id res chain seq x y z
N MET A 1 -29.16 47.58 0.86
CA MET A 1 -29.33 46.20 0.36
C MET A 1 -28.08 45.89 -0.43
N ASP A 2 -27.18 45.07 0.10
CA ASP A 2 -26.00 44.63 -0.65
C ASP A 2 -26.43 43.86 -1.88
N ARG A 3 -25.92 44.28 -3.03
CA ARG A 3 -26.27 43.71 -4.33
C ARG A 3 -25.48 42.41 -4.48
N VAL A 4 -26.18 41.28 -4.42
CA VAL A 4 -25.60 39.95 -4.65
C VAL A 4 -24.88 39.95 -6.01
N GLN A 5 -23.55 39.87 -6.00
CA GLN A 5 -22.73 39.89 -7.21
C GLN A 5 -22.53 38.46 -7.72
N ARG A 6 -22.95 38.21 -8.96
CA ARG A 6 -22.76 36.92 -9.64
C ARG A 6 -21.72 37.04 -10.74
N ARG A 7 -20.87 36.01 -10.90
CA ARG A 7 -19.93 35.89 -12.01
C ARG A 7 -19.64 34.43 -12.33
N MET A 8 -19.12 34.21 -13.53
CA MET A 8 -18.51 32.94 -13.92
C MET A 8 -17.10 32.84 -13.33
N ALA A 9 -16.77 31.69 -12.76
CA ALA A 9 -15.43 31.38 -12.27
C ALA A 9 -15.09 29.90 -12.46
N ALA A 10 -13.81 29.60 -12.66
CA ALA A 10 -13.30 28.24 -12.55
C ALA A 10 -12.97 27.97 -11.07
N ILE A 11 -13.56 26.94 -10.50
CA ILE A 11 -13.41 26.54 -9.11
C ILE A 11 -12.58 25.27 -9.06
N LEU A 12 -11.48 25.31 -8.33
CA LEU A 12 -10.60 24.19 -8.03
C LEU A 12 -10.84 23.76 -6.58
N VAL A 13 -11.09 22.48 -6.37
CA VAL A 13 -11.13 21.84 -5.06
C VAL A 13 -10.06 20.77 -5.01
N ALA A 14 -9.21 20.80 -4.00
CA ALA A 14 -8.22 19.76 -3.74
C ALA A 14 -8.37 19.22 -2.32
N ASP A 15 -8.21 17.91 -2.15
CA ASP A 15 -8.31 17.27 -0.83
C ASP A 15 -7.33 16.09 -0.71
N VAL A 16 -6.91 15.80 0.53
CA VAL A 16 -5.92 14.75 0.84
C VAL A 16 -6.59 13.38 0.89
N VAL A 17 -5.96 12.40 0.24
CA VAL A 17 -6.45 11.03 0.24
C VAL A 17 -6.21 10.36 1.59
N GLY A 18 -7.29 10.03 2.30
CA GLY A 18 -7.23 9.19 3.50
C GLY A 18 -6.64 9.88 4.73
N TYR A 19 -6.76 11.20 4.82
CA TYR A 19 -6.19 12.04 5.89
C TYR A 19 -6.42 11.49 7.31
N SER A 20 -7.66 11.13 7.67
CA SER A 20 -7.97 10.61 9.01
C SER A 20 -7.19 9.33 9.38
N ARG A 21 -6.91 8.46 8.40
CA ARG A 21 -6.14 7.24 8.61
C ARG A 21 -4.66 7.53 8.83
N LEU A 22 -4.12 8.53 8.13
CA LEU A 22 -2.71 8.92 8.20
C LEU A 22 -2.39 9.60 9.54
N ILE A 23 -3.26 10.50 10.00
CA ILE A 23 -3.17 11.11 11.34
C ILE A 23 -3.17 10.04 12.45
N GLY A 24 -4.01 9.01 12.34
CA GLY A 24 -4.05 7.93 13.34
C GLY A 24 -2.79 7.05 13.38
N ARG A 25 -1.93 7.12 12.36
CA ARG A 25 -0.68 6.34 12.28
C ARG A 25 0.55 7.14 12.72
N ASP A 26 0.64 8.39 12.27
CA ASP A 26 1.74 9.31 12.57
C ASP A 26 1.23 10.76 12.43
N GLU A 27 0.72 11.30 13.53
CA GLU A 27 0.10 12.63 13.57
C GLU A 27 1.12 13.74 13.24
N GLU A 28 2.28 13.72 13.88
CA GLU A 28 3.29 14.77 13.77
C GLU A 28 3.90 14.82 12.36
N GLY A 29 4.28 13.65 11.82
CA GLY A 29 4.80 13.55 10.45
C GLY A 29 3.77 13.95 9.39
N THR A 30 2.52 13.50 9.54
CA THR A 30 1.43 13.83 8.60
C THR A 30 1.14 15.33 8.57
N LEU A 31 1.08 15.98 9.74
CA LEU A 31 0.83 17.42 9.82
C LEU A 31 2.00 18.24 9.25
N ALA A 32 3.25 17.81 9.46
CA ALA A 32 4.42 18.47 8.89
C ALA A 32 4.41 18.42 7.34
N THR A 33 4.17 17.23 6.77
CA THR A 33 4.08 17.05 5.31
C THR A 33 2.91 17.84 4.72
N LEU A 34 1.75 17.83 5.38
CA LEU A 34 0.58 18.59 4.93
C LEU A 34 0.87 20.09 4.88
N ARG A 35 1.52 20.65 5.90
CA ARG A 35 1.90 22.07 5.93
C ARG A 35 2.86 22.42 4.79
N ALA A 36 3.85 21.57 4.53
CA ALA A 36 4.78 21.77 3.42
C ALA A 36 4.06 21.78 2.06
N TYR A 37 3.16 20.82 1.85
CA TYR A 37 2.38 20.73 0.60
C TYR A 37 1.40 21.88 0.47
N ARG A 38 0.83 22.36 1.58
CA ARG A 38 -0.06 23.51 1.56
C ARG A 38 0.64 24.79 1.08
N LEU A 39 1.87 25.02 1.55
CA LEU A 39 2.69 26.16 1.09
C LEU A 39 2.97 26.09 -0.41
N ILE A 40 3.20 24.90 -0.95
CA ILE A 40 3.42 24.69 -2.38
C ILE A 40 2.14 25.00 -3.16
N ILE A 41 1.01 24.44 -2.72
CA ILE A 41 -0.30 24.62 -3.35
C ILE A 41 -0.69 26.11 -3.37
N ASP A 42 -0.64 26.78 -2.22
CA ASP A 42 -1.05 28.19 -2.11
C ASP A 42 -0.15 29.08 -3.00
N ARG A 43 1.16 28.79 -3.06
CA ARG A 43 2.09 29.50 -3.96
C ARG A 43 1.75 29.31 -5.44
N LEU A 44 1.45 28.08 -5.85
CA LEU A 44 1.09 27.77 -7.24
C LEU A 44 -0.25 28.40 -7.63
N ILE A 45 -1.23 28.41 -6.72
CA ILE A 45 -2.51 29.08 -6.97
C ILE A 45 -2.31 30.56 -7.24
N VAL A 46 -1.52 31.24 -6.42
CA VAL A 46 -1.19 32.67 -6.64
C VAL A 46 -0.41 32.89 -7.94
N HIS A 47 0.53 32.00 -8.26
CA HIS A 47 1.34 32.08 -9.48
C HIS A 47 0.47 32.04 -10.76
N HIS A 48 -0.58 31.24 -10.77
CA HIS A 48 -1.54 31.13 -11.86
C HIS A 48 -2.73 32.10 -11.74
N GLU A 49 -2.54 33.22 -11.04
CA GLU A 49 -3.55 34.28 -10.85
C GLU A 49 -4.86 33.78 -10.22
N GLY A 50 -4.78 32.69 -9.45
CA GLY A 50 -5.87 32.16 -8.65
C GLY A 50 -5.93 32.77 -7.26
N ARG A 51 -7.07 32.60 -6.60
CA ARG A 51 -7.30 33.04 -5.23
C ARG A 51 -7.88 31.92 -4.39
N VAL A 52 -7.22 31.60 -3.28
CA VAL A 52 -7.80 30.74 -2.23
C VAL A 52 -8.86 31.54 -1.48
N PHE A 53 -10.08 31.00 -1.41
CA PHE A 53 -11.20 31.64 -0.70
C PHE A 53 -11.86 30.71 0.32
N GLY A 54 -11.51 29.42 0.31
CA GLY A 54 -11.95 28.45 1.30
C GLY A 54 -10.86 27.44 1.63
N SER A 55 -10.73 27.10 2.90
CA SER A 55 -9.88 26.00 3.36
C SER A 55 -10.44 25.44 4.64
N ALA A 56 -10.52 24.10 4.73
CA ALA A 56 -10.84 23.40 5.96
C ALA A 56 -9.85 22.25 6.12
N GLY A 57 -8.93 22.37 7.08
CA GLY A 57 -7.96 21.34 7.44
C GLY A 57 -7.06 20.90 6.26
N ASP A 58 -7.43 19.78 5.66
CA ASP A 58 -6.79 19.06 4.57
C ASP A 58 -7.24 19.51 3.16
N SER A 59 -8.32 20.28 3.08
CA SER A 59 -8.92 20.73 1.81
C SER A 59 -8.54 22.16 1.40
N VAL A 60 -8.40 22.37 0.09
CA VAL A 60 -8.12 23.65 -0.59
C VAL A 60 -9.27 23.96 -1.53
N ILE A 61 -9.80 25.19 -1.49
CA ILE A 61 -10.75 25.69 -2.48
C ILE A 61 -10.24 27.03 -3.03
N ALA A 62 -10.09 27.09 -4.35
CA ALA A 62 -9.59 28.25 -5.05
C ALA A 62 -10.44 28.61 -6.28
N GLU A 63 -10.46 29.89 -6.62
CA GLU A 63 -11.07 30.41 -7.83
C GLU A 63 -10.02 30.89 -8.82
N PHE A 64 -10.36 30.80 -10.10
CA PHE A 64 -9.59 31.32 -11.22
C PHE A 64 -10.53 32.01 -12.21
N ALA A 65 -10.07 33.12 -12.78
CA ALA A 65 -10.78 33.76 -13.89
C ALA A 65 -10.69 32.94 -15.19
N SER A 66 -9.57 32.21 -15.39
CA SER A 66 -9.30 31.42 -16.57
C SER A 66 -9.45 29.91 -16.29
N PRO A 67 -10.35 29.20 -17.01
CA PRO A 67 -10.44 27.74 -16.98
C PRO A 67 -9.13 27.02 -17.31
N VAL A 68 -8.35 27.60 -18.23
CA VAL A 68 -7.10 27.02 -18.72
C VAL A 68 -6.02 27.12 -17.64
N GLU A 69 -5.93 28.27 -16.97
CA GLU A 69 -4.95 28.46 -15.88
C GLU A 69 -5.31 27.65 -14.64
N ALA A 70 -6.60 27.46 -14.35
CA ALA A 70 -7.02 26.54 -13.29
C ALA A 70 -6.49 25.11 -13.53
N LEU A 71 -6.61 24.60 -14.77
CA LEU A 71 -6.14 23.26 -15.10
C LEU A 71 -4.61 23.16 -15.18
N ARG A 72 -3.93 24.22 -15.67
CA ARG A 72 -2.47 24.32 -15.63
C ARG A 72 -1.96 24.27 -14.18
N CYS A 73 -2.53 25.10 -13.31
CA CYS A 73 -2.22 25.13 -11.88
C CYS A 73 -2.42 23.76 -11.23
N ALA A 74 -3.56 23.11 -11.46
CA ALA A 74 -3.83 21.77 -10.92
C ALA A 74 -2.80 20.73 -11.38
N THR A 75 -2.38 20.80 -12.64
CA THR A 75 -1.36 19.89 -13.20
C THR A 75 -0.01 20.12 -12.53
N GLU A 76 0.42 21.37 -12.39
CA GLU A 76 1.67 21.72 -11.71
C GLU A 76 1.66 21.36 -10.23
N ILE A 77 0.51 21.52 -9.55
CA ILE A 77 0.32 21.08 -8.17
C ILE A 77 0.59 19.58 -8.03
N GLN A 78 -0.04 18.75 -8.86
CA GLN A 78 0.16 17.30 -8.80
C GLN A 78 1.63 16.95 -9.05
N LEU A 79 2.23 17.49 -10.13
CA LEU A 79 3.63 17.23 -10.48
C LEU A 79 4.62 17.59 -9.36
N GLU A 80 4.46 18.74 -8.70
CA GLU A 80 5.37 19.13 -7.61
C GLU A 80 5.14 18.27 -6.36
N ILE A 81 3.89 17.93 -6.01
CA ILE A 81 3.60 17.01 -4.91
C ILE A 81 4.25 15.65 -5.16
N ASP A 82 4.17 15.13 -6.38
CA ASP A 82 4.78 13.85 -6.74
C ASP A 82 6.31 13.89 -6.64
N ARG A 83 6.91 15.01 -7.07
CA ARG A 83 8.34 15.24 -6.93
C ARG A 83 8.77 15.19 -5.46
N GLN A 84 8.01 15.80 -4.56
CA GLN A 84 8.29 15.77 -3.13
C GLN A 84 8.02 14.38 -2.51
N ASN A 85 6.98 13.68 -2.97
CA ASN A 85 6.67 12.33 -2.53
C ASN A 85 7.74 11.30 -2.92
N ALA A 86 8.49 11.55 -4.01
CA ALA A 86 9.55 10.65 -4.47
C ALA A 86 10.64 10.46 -3.40
N ASP A 87 10.91 11.49 -2.60
CA ASP A 87 11.91 11.49 -1.53
C ASP A 87 11.38 10.90 -0.21
N LEU A 88 10.08 10.57 -0.14
CA LEU A 88 9.43 10.01 1.05
C LEU A 88 9.14 8.51 0.87
N PRO A 89 9.22 7.71 1.95
CA PRO A 89 8.75 6.33 1.94
C PRO A 89 7.21 6.29 1.77
N GLU A 90 6.69 5.27 1.08
CA GLU A 90 5.26 5.10 0.76
C GLU A 90 4.28 5.47 1.90
N PRO A 91 4.49 5.02 3.16
CA PRO A 91 3.64 5.40 4.29
C PRO A 91 3.48 6.89 4.58
N GLY A 92 4.49 7.70 4.24
CA GLY A 92 4.53 9.15 4.51
C GLY A 92 4.11 10.02 3.31
N ARG A 93 3.79 9.40 2.17
CA ARG A 93 3.41 10.12 0.96
C ARG A 93 1.97 10.64 1.07
N LEU A 94 1.79 11.95 0.94
CA LEU A 94 0.45 12.54 0.86
C LEU A 94 0.09 12.75 -0.61
N ARG A 95 -1.05 12.21 -1.02
CA ARG A 95 -1.59 12.40 -2.38
C ARG A 95 -2.85 13.24 -2.30
N PHE A 96 -3.02 14.11 -3.28
CA PHE A 96 -4.23 14.91 -3.42
C PHE A 96 -5.08 14.40 -4.58
N ARG A 97 -6.40 14.57 -4.45
CA ARG A 97 -7.33 14.54 -5.57
C ARG A 97 -7.74 15.97 -5.87
N ILE A 98 -7.94 16.29 -7.15
CA ILE A 98 -8.36 17.62 -7.58
C ILE A 98 -9.62 17.51 -8.45
N GLY A 99 -10.60 18.36 -8.17
CA GLY A 99 -11.80 18.58 -8.97
C GLY A 99 -11.86 20.02 -9.48
N ILE A 100 -12.13 20.22 -10.78
CA ILE A 100 -12.25 21.56 -11.38
C ILE A 100 -13.57 21.71 -12.12
N ASN A 101 -14.32 22.76 -11.80
CA ASN A 101 -15.55 23.10 -12.50
C ASN A 101 -15.58 24.56 -12.95
N LEU A 102 -16.17 24.84 -14.11
CA LEU A 102 -16.55 26.18 -14.52
C LEU A 102 -18.04 26.39 -14.27
N GLY A 103 -18.40 27.42 -13.50
CA GLY A 103 -19.81 27.69 -13.21
C GLY A 103 -20.07 29.07 -12.62
N ASP A 104 -21.36 29.41 -12.52
CA ASP A 104 -21.82 30.62 -11.86
C ASP A 104 -21.63 30.51 -10.35
N VAL A 105 -21.04 31.56 -9.77
CA VAL A 105 -20.85 31.72 -8.34
C VAL A 105 -21.39 33.06 -7.85
N VAL A 106 -21.83 33.06 -6.59
CA VAL A 106 -22.28 34.24 -5.85
C VAL A 106 -21.16 34.65 -4.91
N VAL A 107 -20.76 35.92 -4.97
CA VAL A 107 -19.76 36.51 -4.07
C VAL A 107 -20.43 36.94 -2.78
N GLU A 108 -19.95 36.45 -1.64
CA GLU A 108 -20.37 36.85 -0.31
C GLU A 108 -19.14 37.21 0.52
N GLY A 109 -18.80 38.51 0.54
CA GLY A 109 -17.55 38.99 1.13
C GLY A 109 -16.33 38.42 0.41
N ASP A 110 -15.48 37.71 1.16
CA ASP A 110 -14.30 37.03 0.63
C ASP A 110 -14.56 35.58 0.22
N ASN A 111 -15.80 35.08 0.33
CA ASN A 111 -16.18 33.70 0.05
C ASN A 111 -17.04 33.59 -1.23
N LEU A 112 -17.10 32.40 -1.81
CA LEU A 112 -17.95 32.09 -2.95
C LEU A 112 -18.92 30.97 -2.61
N MET A 113 -20.17 31.15 -3.03
CA MET A 113 -21.22 30.17 -2.84
C MET A 113 -21.94 29.89 -4.16
N GLY A 114 -22.55 28.71 -4.25
CA GLY A 114 -23.39 28.34 -5.38
C GLY A 114 -23.07 26.96 -5.94
N ASP A 115 -23.83 26.57 -6.95
CA ASP A 115 -23.76 25.25 -7.54
C ASP A 115 -22.39 24.99 -8.17
N GLY A 116 -21.71 26.02 -8.70
CA GLY A 116 -20.37 25.91 -9.27
C GLY A 116 -19.34 25.33 -8.31
N VAL A 117 -19.39 25.72 -7.03
CA VAL A 117 -18.51 25.22 -5.97
C VAL A 117 -18.90 23.79 -5.58
N ASN A 118 -20.20 23.53 -5.47
CA ASN A 118 -20.71 22.19 -5.14
C ASN A 118 -20.35 21.15 -6.20
N VAL A 119 -20.35 21.51 -7.49
CA VAL A 119 -19.89 20.62 -8.58
C VAL A 119 -18.41 20.31 -8.41
N ALA A 120 -17.55 21.32 -8.23
CA ALA A 120 -16.09 21.11 -8.10
C ALA A 120 -15.75 20.17 -6.94
N ALA A 121 -16.39 20.39 -5.77
CA ALA A 121 -16.24 19.53 -4.60
C ALA A 121 -16.77 18.10 -4.81
N ARG A 122 -17.56 17.85 -5.85
CA ARG A 122 -18.09 16.53 -6.21
C ARG A 122 -17.35 15.88 -7.35
N LEU A 123 -16.56 16.64 -8.10
CA LEU A 123 -15.59 16.14 -9.08
C LEU A 123 -14.32 15.63 -8.39
N GLU A 124 -13.85 16.31 -7.33
CA GLU A 124 -12.68 15.89 -6.55
C GLU A 124 -12.70 14.39 -6.16
N PRO A 125 -13.77 13.85 -5.55
CA PRO A 125 -13.76 12.45 -5.10
C PRO A 125 -13.92 11.44 -6.25
N LEU A 126 -14.28 11.90 -7.46
CA LEU A 126 -14.30 11.08 -8.67
C LEU A 126 -12.90 10.93 -9.26
N SER A 127 -11.98 11.82 -8.87
CA SER A 127 -10.58 11.72 -9.25
C SER A 127 -9.90 10.57 -8.52
N ARG A 128 -8.81 10.06 -9.10
CA ARG A 128 -7.94 9.09 -8.42
C ARG A 128 -6.88 9.82 -7.61
N PRO A 129 -6.26 9.19 -6.60
CA PRO A 129 -5.09 9.78 -5.91
C PRO A 129 -4.01 10.20 -6.91
N GLY A 130 -3.62 11.48 -6.89
CA GLY A 130 -2.69 12.08 -7.86
C GLY A 130 -3.33 12.54 -9.18
N GLY A 131 -4.63 12.32 -9.36
CA GLY A 131 -5.36 12.66 -10.59
C GLY A 131 -6.14 13.98 -10.51
N ILE A 132 -6.66 14.41 -11.66
CA ILE A 132 -7.54 15.58 -11.79
C ILE A 132 -8.82 15.18 -12.52
N CYS A 133 -9.98 15.55 -11.97
CA CYS A 133 -11.27 15.47 -12.65
C CYS A 133 -11.80 16.86 -12.99
N VAL A 134 -12.32 17.02 -14.19
CA VAL A 134 -12.82 18.29 -14.70
C VAL A 134 -14.22 18.13 -15.30
N SER A 135 -15.04 19.17 -15.21
CA SER A 135 -16.31 19.19 -15.94
C SER A 135 -16.11 19.40 -17.44
N GLU A 136 -17.12 19.04 -18.24
CA GLU A 136 -17.16 19.30 -19.69
C GLU A 136 -16.82 20.76 -20.04
N ALA A 137 -17.29 21.71 -19.25
CA ALA A 137 -17.04 23.13 -19.48
C ALA A 137 -15.54 23.51 -19.37
N ILE A 138 -14.81 22.89 -18.44
CA ILE A 138 -13.35 23.04 -18.34
C ILE A 138 -12.67 22.32 -19.51
N TYR A 139 -13.06 21.08 -19.78
CA TYR A 139 -12.53 20.27 -20.89
C TYR A 139 -12.63 21.01 -22.23
N ALA A 140 -13.82 21.54 -22.56
CA ALA A 140 -14.08 22.25 -23.80
C ALA A 140 -13.19 23.49 -23.97
N GLN A 141 -12.79 24.14 -22.88
CA GLN A 141 -11.91 25.31 -22.92
C GLN A 141 -10.42 24.97 -22.98
N ALA A 142 -10.03 23.79 -22.50
CA ALA A 142 -8.63 23.42 -22.31
C ALA A 142 -8.08 22.41 -23.32
N ARG A 143 -8.91 21.54 -23.89
CA ARG A 143 -8.49 20.39 -24.74
C ARG A 143 -7.57 20.77 -25.91
N ASP A 144 -7.76 21.96 -26.48
CA ASP A 144 -7.01 22.44 -27.66
C ASP A 144 -5.87 23.41 -27.28
N ARG A 145 -5.73 23.72 -25.98
CA ARG A 145 -4.77 24.72 -25.46
C ARG A 145 -3.69 24.11 -24.56
N LEU A 146 -3.95 22.94 -23.99
CA LEU A 146 -3.01 22.19 -23.16
C LEU A 146 -2.72 20.85 -23.81
N SER A 147 -1.44 20.47 -23.86
CA SER A 147 -1.00 19.15 -24.31
C SER A 147 -1.25 18.10 -23.22
N LEU A 148 -2.52 17.84 -22.92
CA LEU A 148 -2.98 16.90 -21.90
C LEU A 148 -3.92 15.87 -22.54
N ASP A 149 -3.83 14.63 -22.08
CA ASP A 149 -4.83 13.62 -22.39
C ASP A 149 -6.07 13.80 -21.51
N PHE A 150 -7.22 13.41 -22.05
CA PHE A 150 -8.48 13.42 -21.34
C PHE A 150 -9.19 12.08 -21.51
N ILE A 151 -9.57 11.47 -20.40
CA ILE A 151 -10.32 10.22 -20.37
C ILE A 151 -11.76 10.57 -19.99
N ASP A 152 -12.68 10.25 -20.90
CA ASP A 152 -14.11 10.45 -20.69
C ASP A 152 -14.63 9.47 -19.60
N LEU A 153 -15.25 10.01 -18.55
CA LEU A 153 -15.89 9.26 -17.47
C LEU A 153 -17.42 9.25 -17.55
N GLY A 154 -18.00 9.85 -18.60
CA GLY A 154 -19.44 9.95 -18.84
C GLY A 154 -20.17 10.92 -17.91
N GLU A 155 -21.48 10.74 -17.83
CA GLU A 155 -22.37 11.57 -17.01
C GLU A 155 -22.40 11.12 -15.54
N HIS A 156 -22.20 12.07 -14.62
CA HIS A 156 -22.29 11.85 -13.17
C HIS A 156 -23.40 12.70 -12.56
N LYS A 157 -24.28 12.07 -11.78
CA LYS A 157 -25.35 12.77 -11.07
C LYS A 157 -24.80 13.38 -9.79
N VAL A 158 -24.80 14.71 -9.72
CA VAL A 158 -24.36 15.45 -8.54
C VAL A 158 -25.56 15.78 -7.64
N LYS A 159 -25.40 15.60 -6.33
CA LYS A 159 -26.45 15.93 -5.35
C LYS A 159 -26.85 17.40 -5.49
N ASN A 160 -28.16 17.66 -5.55
CA ASN A 160 -28.76 18.99 -5.70
C ASN A 160 -28.52 19.69 -7.05
N ILE A 161 -28.14 18.94 -8.10
CA ILE A 161 -28.01 19.48 -9.47
C ILE A 161 -28.97 18.73 -10.39
N ALA A 162 -29.81 19.49 -11.11
CA ALA A 162 -30.90 18.93 -11.90
C ALA A 162 -30.42 18.12 -13.12
N ARG A 163 -29.30 18.54 -13.74
CA ARG A 163 -28.70 17.87 -14.89
C ARG A 163 -27.43 17.12 -14.47
N PRO A 164 -27.18 15.92 -14.99
CA PRO A 164 -25.89 15.26 -14.83
C PRO A 164 -24.76 16.14 -15.35
N VAL A 165 -23.58 16.03 -14.73
CA VAL A 165 -22.36 16.70 -15.18
C VAL A 165 -21.52 15.67 -15.92
N HIS A 166 -21.15 15.96 -17.16
CA HIS A 166 -20.21 15.12 -17.92
C HIS A 166 -18.79 15.39 -17.42
N VAL A 167 -18.08 14.33 -17.06
CA VAL A 167 -16.78 14.41 -16.37
C VAL A 167 -15.65 13.85 -17.24
N TYR A 168 -14.53 14.55 -17.27
CA TYR A 168 -13.29 14.09 -17.86
C TYR A 168 -12.22 13.97 -16.79
N ARG A 169 -11.34 12.98 -16.93
CA ARG A 169 -10.19 12.78 -16.07
C ARG A 169 -8.91 13.06 -16.84
N VAL A 170 -8.00 13.81 -16.22
CA VAL A 170 -6.66 14.03 -16.76
C VAL A 170 -5.72 13.00 -16.11
N PRO A 171 -5.27 11.96 -16.83
CA PRO A 171 -4.29 11.03 -16.32
C PRO A 171 -2.93 11.71 -16.21
N LEU A 172 -2.34 11.70 -15.02
CA LEU A 172 -0.96 12.12 -14.80
C LEU A 172 -0.12 10.88 -14.50
N ALA A 173 1.19 10.95 -14.76
CA ALA A 173 2.10 9.81 -14.59
C ALA A 173 2.11 9.23 -13.16
N SER A 174 1.75 10.05 -12.19
CA SER A 174 1.65 9.75 -10.77
C SER A 174 0.28 9.26 -10.29
N GLU A 175 -0.73 9.34 -11.16
CA GLU A 175 -2.06 8.90 -10.82
C GLU A 175 -2.04 7.40 -10.49
N GLU A 176 -2.67 7.04 -9.36
CA GLU A 176 -2.76 5.65 -8.98
C GLU A 176 -3.49 4.84 -10.06
N GLN A 177 -2.77 3.90 -10.68
CA GLN A 177 -3.34 3.01 -11.68
C GLN A 177 -4.34 2.07 -11.01
N VAL A 178 -5.58 2.04 -11.51
CA VAL A 178 -6.52 0.97 -11.18
C VAL A 178 -5.95 -0.32 -11.73
N ARG A 179 -5.31 -1.10 -10.83
CA ARG A 179 -4.96 -2.48 -11.13
C ARG A 179 -6.28 -3.24 -11.17
N SER A 180 -6.52 -3.93 -12.28
CA SER A 180 -7.65 -4.85 -12.39
C SER A 180 -7.64 -5.79 -11.17
N PRO A 181 -8.75 -5.95 -10.43
CA PRO A 181 -8.82 -6.95 -9.37
C PRO A 181 -8.69 -8.37 -9.94
N PHE A 182 -8.95 -8.54 -11.24
CA PHE A 182 -8.68 -9.76 -11.96
C PHE A 182 -7.19 -9.85 -12.32
N ARG A 183 -6.47 -10.69 -11.58
CA ARG A 183 -5.03 -10.95 -11.77
C ARG A 183 -4.72 -12.08 -12.78
N GLY A 184 -5.73 -12.63 -13.45
CA GLY A 184 -5.53 -13.73 -14.40
C GLY A 184 -4.91 -14.97 -13.74
N LEU A 185 -3.76 -15.42 -14.27
CA LEU A 185 -3.00 -16.55 -13.75
C LEU A 185 -1.93 -16.14 -12.72
N ASP A 186 -1.76 -14.84 -12.46
CA ASP A 186 -0.80 -14.39 -11.47
C ASP A 186 -1.23 -14.80 -10.06
N VAL A 187 -0.23 -15.03 -9.21
CA VAL A 187 -0.45 -15.32 -7.80
C VAL A 187 -0.92 -14.05 -7.08
N PHE A 188 -1.90 -14.20 -6.19
CA PHE A 188 -2.24 -13.13 -5.25
C PHE A 188 -1.16 -13.06 -4.17
N GLU A 189 -0.54 -11.89 -4.04
CA GLU A 189 0.51 -11.62 -3.07
C GLU A 189 -0.08 -11.12 -1.76
N PHE A 190 0.77 -10.94 -0.74
CA PHE A 190 0.36 -10.48 0.60
C PHE A 190 -0.42 -9.16 0.55
N GLU A 191 -0.03 -8.24 -0.32
CA GLU A 191 -0.65 -6.93 -0.51
C GLU A 191 -2.04 -7.02 -1.16
N ASN A 192 -2.43 -8.19 -1.67
CA ASN A 192 -3.74 -8.41 -2.28
C ASN A 192 -4.72 -9.13 -1.34
N ALA A 193 -4.42 -9.20 -0.05
CA ALA A 193 -5.29 -9.85 0.93
C ALA A 193 -6.75 -9.36 0.85
N ASP A 194 -6.95 -8.05 0.66
CA ASP A 194 -8.28 -7.43 0.56
C ASP A 194 -9.05 -7.82 -0.72
N LEU A 195 -8.35 -8.33 -1.73
CA LEU A 195 -8.91 -8.83 -2.99
C LEU A 195 -9.06 -10.36 -3.00
N PHE A 196 -8.61 -11.06 -1.95
CA PHE A 196 -8.61 -12.52 -1.90
C PHE A 196 -9.78 -13.08 -1.09
N PHE A 197 -10.87 -13.43 -1.79
CA PHE A 197 -12.12 -13.91 -1.18
C PHE A 197 -12.46 -15.37 -1.54
N GLY A 198 -13.47 -15.93 -0.87
CA GLY A 198 -13.98 -17.29 -1.14
C GLY A 198 -13.17 -18.45 -0.53
N ARG A 199 -12.05 -18.16 0.15
CA ARG A 199 -11.17 -19.17 0.78
C ARG A 199 -11.19 -19.16 2.31
N ALA A 200 -12.15 -18.47 2.92
CA ALA A 200 -12.24 -18.32 4.38
C ALA A 200 -12.19 -19.65 5.15
N ARG A 201 -12.93 -20.68 4.70
CA ARG A 201 -12.92 -22.01 5.33
C ARG A 201 -11.54 -22.70 5.26
N ALA A 202 -10.85 -22.59 4.13
CA ALA A 202 -9.51 -23.17 3.96
C ALA A 202 -8.48 -22.46 4.84
N ILE A 203 -8.55 -21.12 4.90
CA ILE A 203 -7.69 -20.29 5.77
C ILE A 203 -7.91 -20.64 7.24
N ALA A 204 -9.18 -20.73 7.68
CA ALA A 204 -9.52 -21.09 9.04
C ALA A 204 -9.01 -22.50 9.41
N ALA A 205 -9.24 -23.49 8.54
CA ALA A 205 -8.77 -24.86 8.76
C ALA A 205 -7.23 -24.96 8.82
N CYS A 206 -6.52 -24.22 7.96
CA CYS A 206 -5.06 -24.17 8.00
C CYS A 206 -4.55 -23.50 9.29
N THR A 207 -5.19 -22.41 9.71
CA THR A 207 -4.81 -21.67 10.93
C THR A 207 -5.00 -22.53 12.16
N GLU A 208 -6.18 -23.13 12.33
CA GLU A 208 -6.49 -24.03 13.44
C GLU A 208 -5.52 -25.22 13.46
N ARG A 209 -5.24 -25.81 12.28
CA ARG A 209 -4.31 -26.94 12.19
C ARG A 209 -2.90 -26.54 12.60
N LEU A 210 -2.44 -25.37 12.20
CA LEU A 210 -1.11 -24.87 12.54
C LEU A 210 -0.99 -24.55 14.03
N GLU A 211 -2.02 -23.99 14.66
CA GLU A 211 -2.09 -23.78 16.12
C GLU A 211 -2.02 -25.11 16.88
N GLN A 212 -2.78 -26.12 16.46
CA GLN A 212 -2.72 -27.47 17.07
C GLN A 212 -1.32 -28.09 16.94
N LEU A 213 -0.70 -27.96 15.78
CA LEU A 213 0.65 -28.47 15.52
C LEU A 213 1.70 -27.75 16.37
N ALA A 214 1.57 -26.43 16.52
CA ALA A 214 2.41 -25.63 17.41
C ALA A 214 2.24 -26.03 18.88
N ALA A 215 1.00 -26.25 19.34
CA ALA A 215 0.71 -26.73 20.70
C ALA A 215 1.31 -28.11 20.99
N ASN A 216 1.43 -28.96 19.97
CA ASN A 216 2.08 -30.27 20.05
C ASN A 216 3.62 -30.20 19.88
N GLY A 217 4.20 -29.00 19.88
CA GLY A 217 5.66 -28.78 19.84
C GLY A 217 6.28 -28.82 18.44
N LYS A 218 5.49 -28.90 17.36
CA LYS A 218 6.02 -28.88 15.99
C LYS A 218 5.13 -28.10 15.02
N ALA A 219 5.39 -26.82 14.85
CA ALA A 219 4.61 -25.92 14.01
C ALA A 219 4.99 -26.02 12.51
N PHE A 220 4.68 -27.15 11.86
CA PHE A 220 4.91 -27.36 10.43
C PHE A 220 3.62 -27.77 9.70
N LEU A 221 3.16 -26.96 8.76
CA LEU A 221 1.98 -27.25 7.93
C LEU A 221 2.36 -27.38 6.45
N LEU A 222 1.98 -28.49 5.83
CA LEU A 222 2.08 -28.69 4.38
C LEU A 222 0.69 -28.54 3.73
N ILE A 223 0.58 -27.61 2.79
CA ILE A 223 -0.61 -27.38 1.96
C ILE A 223 -0.36 -28.05 0.61
N TYR A 224 -1.09 -29.11 0.32
CA TYR A 224 -0.98 -29.82 -0.95
C TYR A 224 -2.28 -29.75 -1.75
N GLY A 225 -2.18 -29.84 -3.07
CA GLY A 225 -3.34 -29.87 -3.96
C GLY A 225 -2.98 -29.86 -5.43
N MET A 226 -3.97 -30.00 -6.31
CA MET A 226 -3.74 -29.98 -7.76
C MET A 226 -3.05 -28.69 -8.22
N SER A 227 -2.23 -28.76 -9.28
CA SER A 227 -1.64 -27.58 -9.91
C SER A 227 -2.75 -26.61 -10.35
N GLY A 228 -2.52 -25.31 -10.21
CA GLY A 228 -3.52 -24.28 -10.53
C GLY A 228 -4.67 -24.14 -9.54
N SER A 229 -4.77 -24.95 -8.49
CA SER A 229 -5.85 -24.85 -7.48
C SER A 229 -5.78 -23.61 -6.57
N GLY A 230 -4.72 -22.80 -6.70
CA GLY A 230 -4.53 -21.54 -5.98
C GLY A 230 -3.78 -21.65 -4.65
N LYS A 231 -2.90 -22.64 -4.47
CA LYS A 231 -2.15 -22.89 -3.22
C LYS A 231 -1.23 -21.74 -2.85
N SER A 232 -0.47 -21.23 -3.82
CA SER A 232 0.40 -20.07 -3.64
C SER A 232 -0.39 -18.84 -3.22
N SER A 233 -1.53 -18.55 -3.87
CA SER A 233 -2.42 -17.46 -3.48
C SER A 233 -3.04 -17.67 -2.09
N LEU A 234 -3.43 -18.90 -1.74
CA LEU A 234 -3.94 -19.25 -0.42
C LEU A 234 -2.89 -19.01 0.66
N LEU A 235 -1.63 -19.37 0.42
CA LEU A 235 -0.52 -19.13 1.33
C LEU A 235 -0.25 -17.63 1.48
N ARG A 236 0.00 -16.93 0.37
CA ARG A 236 0.54 -15.56 0.34
C ARG A 236 -0.50 -14.48 0.65
N ALA A 237 -1.70 -14.57 0.08
CA ALA A 237 -2.77 -13.57 0.25
C ALA A 237 -3.83 -13.99 1.27
N GLY A 238 -3.94 -15.28 1.58
CA GLY A 238 -4.91 -15.78 2.55
C GLY A 238 -4.32 -15.98 3.94
N LEU A 239 -3.49 -17.00 4.07
CA LEU A 239 -3.03 -17.55 5.35
C LEU A 239 -2.01 -16.64 6.04
N MET A 240 -0.99 -16.17 5.31
CA MET A 240 0.02 -15.27 5.85
C MET A 240 -0.59 -13.98 6.42
N PRO A 241 -1.43 -13.20 5.69
CA PRO A 241 -2.09 -12.02 6.25
C PRO A 241 -2.99 -12.38 7.42
N SER A 242 -3.73 -13.48 7.34
CA SER A 242 -4.69 -13.85 8.38
C SER A 242 -4.03 -14.15 9.73
N ILE A 243 -2.92 -14.91 9.72
CA ILE A 243 -2.16 -15.28 10.94
C ILE A 243 -1.38 -14.10 11.50
N THR A 244 -0.81 -13.28 10.62
CA THR A 244 0.15 -12.25 11.03
C THR A 244 -0.48 -10.94 11.46
N ARG A 245 -1.81 -10.83 11.36
CA ARG A 245 -2.58 -9.74 11.97
C ARG A 245 -2.37 -9.72 13.49
N PRO A 246 -2.16 -8.54 14.11
CA PRO A 246 -2.07 -8.43 15.55
C PRO A 246 -3.27 -9.06 16.25
N GLY A 247 -3.00 -9.93 17.22
CA GLY A 247 -4.04 -10.63 18.00
C GLY A 247 -4.76 -11.76 17.27
N ALA A 248 -4.40 -12.09 16.03
CA ALA A 248 -5.02 -13.21 15.31
C ALA A 248 -4.71 -14.56 15.95
N VAL A 249 -3.49 -14.72 16.48
CA VAL A 249 -3.10 -15.88 17.29
C VAL A 249 -2.87 -15.43 18.73
N VAL A 250 -3.57 -16.07 19.66
CA VAL A 250 -3.52 -15.71 21.08
C VAL A 250 -2.10 -15.84 21.62
N GLY A 251 -1.65 -14.81 22.34
CA GLY A 251 -0.33 -14.78 22.98
C GLY A 251 0.82 -14.37 22.06
N ILE A 252 0.56 -14.06 20.79
CA ILE A 252 1.55 -13.52 19.85
C ILE A 252 1.21 -12.06 19.53
N SER A 253 2.10 -11.15 19.90
CA SER A 253 1.95 -9.71 19.67
C SER A 253 2.63 -9.25 18.40
N LEU A 254 3.66 -9.95 17.93
CA LEU A 254 4.40 -9.59 16.71
C LEU A 254 4.79 -10.81 15.89
N TRP A 255 4.64 -10.68 14.57
CA TRP A 255 5.09 -11.64 13.59
C TRP A 255 6.19 -11.08 12.71
N ARG A 256 7.29 -11.82 12.60
CA ARG A 256 8.25 -11.68 11.51
C ARG A 256 7.88 -12.66 10.39
N ARG A 257 8.12 -12.29 9.13
CA ARG A 257 7.66 -13.07 7.97
C ARG A 257 8.78 -13.26 6.96
N CYS A 258 9.11 -14.52 6.70
CA CYS A 258 10.03 -14.92 5.64
C CYS A 258 9.23 -15.71 4.60
N LEU A 259 9.14 -15.21 3.36
CA LEU A 259 8.57 -15.95 2.23
C LEU A 259 9.71 -16.28 1.27
N ILE A 260 9.84 -17.55 0.88
CA ILE A 260 10.83 -17.97 -0.10
C ILE A 260 10.24 -18.95 -1.10
N ARG A 261 10.86 -19.01 -2.27
CA ARG A 261 10.75 -20.14 -3.20
C ARG A 261 12.13 -20.81 -3.28
N PRO A 262 12.23 -22.15 -3.17
CA PRO A 262 13.53 -22.82 -3.08
C PRO A 262 14.51 -22.49 -4.21
N SER A 263 14.01 -22.30 -5.43
CA SER A 263 14.83 -22.00 -6.62
C SER A 263 15.19 -20.52 -6.82
N GLU A 264 14.86 -19.61 -5.89
CA GLU A 264 15.19 -18.18 -6.02
C GLU A 264 16.70 -17.88 -5.92
N GLY A 265 17.43 -18.69 -5.17
CA GLY A 265 18.86 -18.56 -4.92
C GLY A 265 19.70 -19.63 -5.63
N PRO A 266 21.03 -19.61 -5.41
CA PRO A 266 21.93 -20.62 -5.98
C PRO A 266 21.64 -22.04 -5.49
N ASP A 267 21.08 -22.15 -4.28
CA ASP A 267 20.60 -23.39 -3.68
C ASP A 267 19.49 -23.10 -2.65
N ALA A 268 18.78 -24.13 -2.23
CA ALA A 268 17.61 -23.99 -1.37
C ALA A 268 17.91 -23.42 0.04
N VAL A 269 19.11 -23.66 0.60
CA VAL A 269 19.54 -23.08 1.90
C VAL A 269 19.91 -21.61 1.74
N ALA A 270 20.57 -21.26 0.64
CA ALA A 270 20.88 -19.88 0.30
C ALA A 270 19.59 -19.07 0.07
N SER A 271 18.59 -19.63 -0.61
CA SER A 271 17.27 -19.01 -0.77
C SER A 271 16.62 -18.68 0.57
N LEU A 272 16.61 -19.63 1.52
CA LEU A 272 16.10 -19.40 2.87
C LEU A 272 16.90 -18.31 3.61
N THR A 273 18.22 -18.38 3.54
CA THR A 273 19.09 -17.43 4.24
C THR A 273 18.90 -16.00 3.73
N ALA A 274 18.86 -15.82 2.41
CA ALA A 274 18.54 -14.54 1.79
C ALA A 274 17.15 -14.04 2.22
N GLY A 275 16.15 -14.93 2.27
CA GLY A 275 14.80 -14.60 2.75
C GLY A 275 14.76 -14.14 4.20
N LEU A 276 15.55 -14.76 5.08
CA LEU A 276 15.63 -14.38 6.50
C LEU A 276 16.22 -12.98 6.71
N LEU A 277 17.10 -12.52 5.82
CA LEU A 277 17.75 -11.20 5.92
C LEU A 277 16.88 -10.04 5.39
N ARG A 278 15.73 -10.32 4.77
CA ARG A 278 14.81 -9.29 4.26
C ARG A 278 14.18 -8.48 5.40
N GLU A 279 13.82 -7.22 5.13
CA GLU A 279 13.28 -6.28 6.12
C GLU A 279 12.04 -6.80 6.86
N GLY A 280 11.15 -7.53 6.17
CA GLY A 280 9.96 -8.14 6.77
C GLY A 280 10.22 -9.39 7.62
N ALA A 281 11.41 -10.00 7.49
CA ALA A 281 11.82 -11.20 8.19
C ALA A 281 12.65 -10.86 9.43
N LEU A 282 13.98 -10.95 9.37
CA LEU A 282 14.88 -10.70 10.50
C LEU A 282 16.06 -9.81 10.06
N PRO A 283 15.84 -8.53 9.74
CA PRO A 283 16.92 -7.60 9.42
C PRO A 283 17.92 -7.45 10.59
N GLU A 284 17.51 -7.77 11.83
CA GLU A 284 18.38 -7.76 13.01
C GLU A 284 19.55 -8.75 12.94
N LEU A 285 19.47 -9.74 12.06
CA LEU A 285 20.59 -10.66 11.77
C LEU A 285 21.77 -9.91 11.13
N LEU A 286 21.52 -8.87 10.34
CA LEU A 286 22.60 -8.04 9.76
C LEU A 286 23.36 -7.26 10.84
N ALA A 287 22.67 -6.88 11.92
CA ALA A 287 23.27 -6.23 13.07
C ALA A 287 24.05 -7.19 13.99
N LEU A 288 24.26 -8.44 13.58
CA LEU A 288 25.14 -9.39 14.27
C LEU A 288 26.54 -9.44 13.64
N GLU A 289 26.84 -8.57 12.66
CA GLU A 289 28.13 -8.46 11.96
C GLU A 289 28.61 -9.78 11.34
N LEU A 290 27.67 -10.70 11.09
CA LEU A 290 27.95 -12.00 10.50
C LEU A 290 27.80 -11.90 8.97
N PRO A 291 28.82 -12.27 8.17
CA PRO A 291 28.70 -12.32 6.72
C PRO A 291 27.57 -13.26 6.28
N ALA A 292 26.82 -12.89 5.23
CA ALA A 292 25.70 -13.70 4.73
C ALA A 292 26.13 -15.13 4.32
N ALA A 293 27.35 -15.29 3.79
CA ALA A 293 27.93 -16.58 3.47
C ALA A 293 28.14 -17.46 4.71
N GLU A 294 28.56 -16.87 5.84
CA GLU A 294 28.74 -17.58 7.09
C GLU A 294 27.40 -17.98 7.71
N LEU A 295 26.40 -17.10 7.66
CA LEU A 295 25.03 -17.45 8.06
C LEU A 295 24.48 -18.62 7.23
N THR A 296 24.72 -18.61 5.92
CA THR A 296 24.29 -19.67 5.01
C THR A 296 24.95 -20.99 5.38
N GLN A 297 26.24 -20.96 5.69
CA GLN A 297 26.99 -22.14 6.13
C GLN A 297 26.52 -22.66 7.50
N LEU A 298 26.15 -21.78 8.44
CA LEU A 298 25.54 -22.17 9.71
C LEU A 298 24.17 -22.80 9.51
N CYS A 299 23.31 -22.22 8.68
CA CYS A 299 22.04 -22.81 8.28
C CYS A 299 22.21 -24.21 7.67
N ARG A 300 23.29 -24.42 6.90
CA ARG A 300 23.59 -25.70 6.25
C ARG A 300 24.08 -26.78 7.22
N SER A 301 24.94 -26.41 8.17
CA SER A 301 25.73 -27.37 8.95
C SER A 301 25.35 -27.46 10.44
N ALA A 302 24.76 -26.42 11.02
CA ALA A 302 24.48 -26.32 12.44
C ALA A 302 23.11 -25.69 12.73
N PRO A 303 21.99 -26.43 12.51
CA PRO A 303 20.63 -25.91 12.71
C PRO A 303 20.38 -25.30 14.09
N ASP A 304 20.95 -25.88 15.15
CA ASP A 304 20.78 -25.36 16.53
C ASP A 304 21.48 -24.01 16.73
N ARG A 305 22.63 -23.80 16.09
CA ARG A 305 23.32 -22.50 16.09
C ARG A 305 22.55 -21.47 15.28
N ALA A 306 22.04 -21.85 14.11
CA ALA A 306 21.17 -20.99 13.31
C ALA A 306 19.90 -20.57 14.09
N LEU A 307 19.29 -21.51 14.82
CA LEU A 307 18.15 -21.22 15.69
C LEU A 307 18.51 -20.27 16.83
N THR A 308 19.72 -20.37 17.39
CA THR A 308 20.22 -19.45 18.40
C THR A 308 20.32 -18.02 17.86
N LEU A 309 20.80 -17.84 16.62
CA LEU A 309 20.83 -16.53 15.96
C LEU A 309 19.42 -15.99 15.71
N ILE A 310 18.48 -16.84 15.26
CA ILE A 310 17.07 -16.44 15.10
C ILE A 310 16.47 -15.97 16.44
N ARG A 311 16.74 -16.69 17.54
CA ARG A 311 16.28 -16.29 18.88
C ARG A 311 16.85 -14.92 19.27
N GLN A 312 18.13 -14.67 19.01
CA GLN A 312 18.76 -13.38 19.28
C GLN A 312 18.16 -12.25 18.44
N ALA A 313 17.94 -12.48 17.14
CA ALA A 313 17.30 -11.52 16.24
C ALA A 313 15.86 -11.19 16.66
N LEU A 314 15.06 -12.22 16.99
CA LEU A 314 13.73 -12.03 17.55
C LEU A 314 13.76 -11.28 18.89
N GLY A 315 14.79 -11.49 19.71
CA GLY A 315 15.01 -10.75 20.96
C GLY A 315 15.25 -9.26 20.71
N LYS A 316 16.11 -8.93 19.74
CA LYS A 316 16.34 -7.54 19.32
C LYS A 316 15.05 -6.90 18.76
N ALA A 317 14.31 -7.64 17.94
CA ALA A 317 13.00 -7.20 17.43
C ALA A 317 12.00 -6.95 18.57
N ALA A 318 12.03 -7.78 19.61
CA ALA A 318 11.17 -7.63 20.78
C ALA A 318 11.46 -6.36 21.56
N THR A 319 12.74 -6.10 21.83
CA THR A 319 13.18 -4.87 22.49
C THR A 319 12.77 -3.64 21.70
N ALA A 320 12.97 -3.65 20.38
CA ALA A 320 12.58 -2.53 19.51
C ALA A 320 11.06 -2.29 19.48
N ALA A 321 10.27 -3.35 19.56
CA ALA A 321 8.81 -3.29 19.57
C ALA A 321 8.19 -3.10 20.97
N GLY A 322 8.99 -3.06 22.04
CA GLY A 322 8.48 -3.01 23.42
C GLY A 322 7.68 -4.25 23.83
N SER A 323 7.98 -5.41 23.23
CA SER A 323 7.28 -6.67 23.47
C SER A 323 8.19 -7.72 24.14
N VAL A 324 7.60 -8.77 24.71
CA VAL A 324 8.33 -9.90 25.30
C VAL A 324 8.65 -10.92 24.22
N LEU A 325 9.87 -11.50 24.22
CA LEU A 325 10.30 -12.51 23.25
C LEU A 325 9.32 -13.70 23.12
N SER A 326 8.69 -14.12 24.22
CA SER A 326 7.69 -15.20 24.22
C SER A 326 6.44 -14.87 23.40
N GLN A 327 6.22 -13.62 23.04
CA GLN A 327 5.09 -13.13 22.25
C GLN A 327 5.47 -12.79 20.80
N ILE A 328 6.70 -13.11 20.37
CA ILE A 328 7.15 -12.86 19.00
C ILE A 328 7.45 -14.19 18.32
N ARG A 329 6.96 -14.35 17.09
CA ARG A 329 7.21 -15.54 16.28
C ARG A 329 7.70 -15.17 14.89
N LEU A 330 8.47 -16.07 14.30
CA LEU A 330 8.81 -16.03 12.88
C LEU A 330 7.90 -16.99 12.12
N LEU A 331 7.23 -16.50 11.08
CA LEU A 331 6.55 -17.32 10.10
C LEU A 331 7.45 -17.49 8.87
N ILE A 332 7.84 -18.72 8.57
CA ILE A 332 8.53 -19.08 7.33
C ILE A 332 7.51 -19.74 6.40
N ALA A 333 7.25 -19.09 5.27
CA ALA A 333 6.43 -19.56 4.18
C ALA A 333 7.33 -20.02 3.02
N ILE A 334 7.19 -21.27 2.60
CA ILE A 334 7.92 -21.86 1.48
C ILE A 334 6.91 -22.19 0.40
N ASP A 335 6.98 -21.44 -0.69
CA ASP A 335 6.09 -21.66 -1.82
C ASP A 335 6.78 -22.57 -2.85
N GLN A 336 6.01 -23.50 -3.42
CA GLN A 336 6.49 -24.47 -4.42
C GLN A 336 7.62 -25.36 -3.89
N THR A 337 7.33 -26.10 -2.82
CA THR A 337 8.30 -26.99 -2.15
C THR A 337 8.70 -28.17 -3.03
N GLU A 338 7.91 -28.52 -4.04
CA GLU A 338 8.26 -29.49 -5.09
C GLU A 338 9.58 -29.16 -5.79
N GLU A 339 10.00 -27.89 -5.81
CA GLU A 339 11.27 -27.46 -6.42
C GLU A 339 12.51 -28.02 -5.73
N LEU A 340 12.38 -28.41 -4.47
CA LEU A 340 13.43 -29.17 -3.78
C LEU A 340 13.70 -30.52 -4.45
N PHE A 341 12.75 -31.05 -5.20
CA PHE A 341 12.86 -32.35 -5.87
C PHE A 341 13.01 -32.22 -7.38
N THR A 342 12.54 -31.12 -7.98
CA THR A 342 12.56 -30.93 -9.43
C THR A 342 13.68 -30.02 -9.92
N THR A 343 14.10 -29.02 -9.13
CA THR A 343 15.06 -27.99 -9.56
C THR A 343 16.37 -28.03 -8.79
N GLU A 344 16.33 -28.31 -7.49
CA GLU A 344 17.53 -28.46 -6.66
C GLU A 344 18.36 -29.68 -7.10
N LYS A 345 19.60 -29.42 -7.52
CA LYS A 345 20.50 -30.42 -8.09
C LYS A 345 21.42 -31.03 -7.04
N GLU A 346 21.57 -30.40 -5.88
CA GLU A 346 22.42 -30.88 -4.79
C GLU A 346 21.59 -31.58 -3.70
N PRO A 347 21.65 -32.92 -3.57
CA PRO A 347 20.91 -33.64 -2.53
C PRO A 347 21.29 -33.17 -1.11
N ALA A 348 22.54 -32.78 -0.89
CA ALA A 348 23.03 -32.29 0.38
C ALA A 348 22.37 -30.95 0.78
N SER A 349 22.15 -30.03 -0.17
CA SER A 349 21.44 -28.77 0.06
C SER A 349 19.99 -29.04 0.50
N ARG A 350 19.29 -29.93 -0.23
CA ARG A 350 17.93 -30.35 0.12
C ARG A 350 17.84 -30.95 1.52
N GLU A 351 18.73 -31.89 1.85
CA GLU A 351 18.74 -32.51 3.18
C GLU A 351 19.05 -31.51 4.28
N ALA A 352 19.98 -30.59 4.05
CA ALA A 352 20.31 -29.52 4.99
C ALA A 352 19.10 -28.62 5.27
N LEU A 353 18.39 -28.19 4.21
CA LEU A 353 17.17 -27.39 4.38
C LEU A 353 16.10 -28.14 5.17
N VAL A 354 15.83 -29.41 4.84
CA VAL A 354 14.81 -30.20 5.56
C VAL A 354 15.16 -30.34 7.05
N ARG A 355 16.42 -30.61 7.38
CA ARG A 355 16.90 -30.66 8.77
C ARG A 355 16.72 -29.32 9.48
N LEU A 356 17.05 -28.23 8.80
CA LEU A 356 16.90 -26.87 9.33
C LEU A 356 15.44 -26.52 9.62
N LEU A 357 14.53 -26.78 8.67
CA LEU A 357 13.09 -26.54 8.84
C LEU A 357 12.49 -27.40 9.96
N ALA A 358 12.95 -28.64 10.11
CA ALA A 358 12.54 -29.49 11.21
C ALA A 358 12.98 -28.92 12.57
N ALA A 359 14.21 -28.43 12.69
CA ALA A 359 14.72 -27.77 13.89
C ALA A 359 13.94 -26.48 14.20
N PHE A 360 13.66 -25.66 13.18
CA PHE A 360 12.89 -24.43 13.33
C PHE A 360 11.45 -24.70 13.77
N ALA A 361 10.74 -25.60 13.09
CA ALA A 361 9.36 -25.93 13.44
C ALA A 361 9.24 -26.53 14.86
N GLY A 362 10.29 -27.23 15.34
CA GLY A 362 10.37 -27.79 16.69
C GLY A 362 10.80 -26.83 17.79
N SER A 363 11.15 -25.58 17.44
CA SER A 363 11.76 -24.62 18.38
C SER A 363 10.77 -23.92 19.30
N GLY A 364 9.48 -23.94 18.96
CA GLY A 364 8.44 -23.10 19.56
C GLY A 364 8.51 -21.62 19.17
N LEU A 365 9.55 -21.17 18.44
CA LEU A 365 9.74 -19.78 17.99
C LEU A 365 9.35 -19.56 16.52
N VAL A 366 9.42 -20.61 15.71
CA VAL A 366 9.25 -20.54 14.26
C VAL A 366 8.10 -21.43 13.83
N TRP A 367 7.19 -20.86 13.04
CA TRP A 367 6.13 -21.58 12.35
C TRP A 367 6.50 -21.71 10.89
N VAL A 368 6.33 -22.91 10.33
CA VAL A 368 6.69 -23.21 8.94
C VAL A 368 5.45 -23.64 8.19
N ILE A 369 5.21 -23.01 7.04
CA ILE A 369 4.14 -23.38 6.11
C ILE A 369 4.76 -23.62 4.75
N ALA A 370 4.45 -24.76 4.14
CA ALA A 370 4.95 -25.17 2.84
C ALA A 370 3.78 -25.42 1.87
N THR A 371 3.91 -25.08 0.59
CA THR A 371 2.96 -25.50 -0.46
C THR A 371 3.60 -26.54 -1.38
N ILE A 372 2.80 -27.51 -1.87
CA ILE A 372 3.18 -28.49 -2.89
C ILE A 372 2.05 -28.77 -3.88
#